data_AF-A0A6G2VQV6-F1
#
_entry.id   AF-A0A6G2VQV6-F1
#
_cell.length_a   1.000
_cell.length_b   1.000
_cell.length_c   1.000
_cell.angle_alpha   90.00
_cell.angle_beta   90.00
_cell.angle_gamma   90.00
#
_symmetry.space_group_name_H-M   'P 1'
#
loop_
_entity.id
_entity.type
_entity.pdbx_description
1 polymer ?
#
loop_
_entity_poly.entity_id
_entity_poly.type
_entity_poly.pdbx_seq_one_letter_code
_entity_poly.pdbx_strand_id
1 'polypeptide(L)' 'MIFGRSERGKPPVEPVTLKILVAGGFGVGKTTLVGAVSEIRPLRTEELLTEAGRPVDDTSGVEGKHTTTVAMDFGRIT' A
#
# COMPACT_ATOMS: atom_id res chain seq x y z
N MET A 1 -28.20 -7.23 -49.68
CA MET A 1 -28.27 -7.58 -48.24
C MET A 1 -26.85 -7.47 -47.70
N ILE A 2 -26.54 -6.44 -46.91
CA ILE A 2 -25.18 -6.21 -46.38
C ILE A 2 -25.11 -6.86 -44.99
N PHE A 3 -24.25 -7.88 -44.84
CA PHE A 3 -23.95 -8.47 -43.54
C PHE A 3 -23.02 -7.53 -42.77
N GLY A 4 -23.56 -6.90 -41.73
CA GLY A 4 -22.77 -6.10 -40.78
C GLY A 4 -21.77 -6.98 -40.05
N ARG A 5 -20.49 -6.60 -40.10
CA ARG A 5 -19.40 -7.28 -39.40
C ARG A 5 -19.68 -7.21 -37.89
N SER A 6 -19.75 -8.36 -37.23
CA SER A 6 -19.77 -8.41 -35.77
C SER A 6 -18.38 -7.98 -35.28
N GLU A 7 -18.28 -6.73 -34.83
CA GLU A 7 -17.19 -6.28 -33.97
C GLU A 7 -17.28 -7.10 -32.69
N ARG A 8 -16.48 -8.16 -32.61
CA ARG A 8 -16.35 -9.00 -31.43
C ARG A 8 -15.61 -8.18 -30.38
N GLY A 9 -16.34 -7.30 -29.70
CA GLY A 9 -15.83 -6.50 -28.58
C GLY A 9 -15.19 -7.44 -27.57
N LYS A 10 -13.94 -7.17 -27.22
CA LYS A 10 -13.23 -7.88 -26.16
C LYS A 10 -14.10 -7.79 -24.90
N PRO A 11 -14.44 -8.91 -24.23
CA PRO A 11 -15.26 -8.83 -23.03
C PRO A 11 -14.59 -7.89 -22.02
N PRO A 12 -15.36 -7.07 -21.29
CA PRO A 12 -14.80 -6.18 -20.29
C PRO A 12 -14.00 -7.02 -19.29
N VAL A 13 -12.78 -6.58 -19.00
CA VAL A 13 -11.95 -7.21 -17.98
C VAL A 13 -12.54 -6.81 -16.63
N GLU A 14 -13.02 -7.79 -15.87
CA GLU A 14 -13.50 -7.54 -14.51
C GLU A 14 -12.33 -7.15 -13.59
N PRO A 15 -12.48 -6.16 -12.71
CA PRO A 15 -11.45 -5.79 -11.75
C PRO A 15 -11.10 -6.96 -10.83
N VAL A 16 -9.81 -7.26 -10.67
CA VAL A 16 -9.32 -8.25 -9.72
C VAL A 16 -9.01 -7.58 -8.40
N THR A 17 -9.60 -8.07 -7.31
CA THR A 17 -9.27 -7.61 -5.95
C THR A 17 -7.92 -8.17 -5.52
N LEU A 18 -7.02 -7.29 -5.08
CA LEU A 18 -5.69 -7.64 -4.58
C LEU A 18 -5.53 -7.20 -3.12
N LYS A 19 -4.84 -8.01 -2.32
CA LYS A 19 -4.39 -7.65 -0.97
C LYS A 19 -2.86 -7.62 -0.96
N ILE A 20 -2.29 -6.44 -0.78
CA ILE A 20 -0.85 -6.21 -0.84
C ILE A 20 -0.35 -5.87 0.57
N LEU A 21 0.73 -6.53 1.01
CA LEU A 21 1.41 -6.26 2.27
C LEU A 21 2.82 -5.71 1.98
N VAL A 22 3.12 -4.53 2.52
CA VAL A 22 4.47 -3.95 2.50
C VAL A 22 5.12 -4.25 3.86
N ALA A 23 6.14 -5.09 3.87
CA ALA A 23 6.88 -5.49 5.07
C ALA A 23 8.34 -5.03 5.03
N GLY A 24 8.97 -4.89 6.19
CA GLY A 24 10.35 -4.42 6.34
C GLY A 24 10.61 -3.82 7.72
N GLY A 25 11.89 -3.55 8.03
CA GLY A 25 12.33 -3.03 9.33
C GLY A 25 11.77 -1.65 9.69
N PHE A 26 12.01 -1.19 10.91
CA PHE A 26 11.66 0.17 11.33
C PHE A 26 12.36 1.22 10.44
N GLY A 27 11.72 2.37 10.23
CA GLY A 27 12.35 3.48 9.49
C GLY A 27 12.54 3.33 7.98
N VAL A 28 12.45 2.13 7.39
CA VAL A 28 12.79 1.86 5.96
C VAL A 28 11.86 2.50 4.90
N GLY A 29 10.91 3.35 5.31
CA GLY A 29 10.05 4.10 4.36
C GLY A 29 8.76 3.41 3.93
N LYS A 30 8.29 2.35 4.62
CA LYS A 30 7.04 1.63 4.28
C LYS A 30 5.83 2.55 4.14
N THR A 31 5.61 3.43 5.12
CA THR A 31 4.50 4.40 5.12
C THR A 31 4.63 5.41 3.99
N THR A 32 5.85 5.81 3.65
CA THR A 32 6.14 6.68 2.51
C THR A 32 5.76 5.99 1.20
N LEU A 33 6.14 4.72 1.02
CA LEU A 33 5.77 3.93 -0.15
C LEU A 33 4.24 3.84 -0.29
N VAL A 34 3.54 3.44 0.78
CA VAL A 34 2.07 3.35 0.76
C VAL A 34 1.44 4.69 0.39
N GLY A 35 1.95 5.81 0.92
CA GLY A 35 1.46 7.14 0.55
C GLY A 35 1.79 7.58 -0.88
N ALA A 36 2.89 7.09 -1.46
CA ALA A 36 3.31 7.46 -2.82
C ALA A 36 2.53 6.74 -3.92
N VAL A 37 2.05 5.52 -3.65
CA VAL A 37 1.29 4.71 -4.61
C VAL A 37 -0.22 4.80 -4.43
N SER A 38 -0.67 5.36 -3.32
CA SER A 38 -2.09 5.49 -3.01
C SER A 38 -2.70 6.71 -3.69
N GLU A 39 -3.85 6.53 -4.33
CA GLU A 39 -4.62 7.60 -4.99
C GLU A 39 -5.48 8.39 -4.00
N ILE A 40 -5.64 7.88 -2.78
CA ILE A 40 -6.37 8.54 -1.70
C ILE A 40 -5.46 8.76 -0.50
N ARG A 41 -5.90 9.53 0.50
CA ARG A 41 -5.13 9.66 1.74
C ARG A 41 -5.22 8.33 2.51
N PRO A 42 -4.10 7.61 2.75
CA PRO A 42 -4.16 6.34 3.47
C PRO A 42 -4.61 6.55 4.91
N LEU A 43 -5.36 5.60 5.45
CA LEU A 43 -5.62 5.52 6.88
C LEU A 43 -4.32 5.17 7.58
N ARG A 44 -4.02 5.89 8.67
CA ARG A 44 -2.80 5.68 9.46
C ARG A 44 -3.15 5.52 10.93
N THR A 45 -2.53 4.55 11.57
CA THR A 45 -2.53 4.40 13.03
C THR A 45 -1.10 4.36 13.50
N GLU A 46 -0.77 5.21 14.47
CA GLU A 46 0.54 5.25 15.12
C GLU A 46 0.47 4.53 16.46
N GLU A 47 1.50 3.72 16.73
CA GLU A 47 1.71 3.04 18.01
C GLU A 47 3.15 3.29 18.47
N LEU A 48 3.37 3.45 19.78
CA LEU A 48 4.71 3.71 20.30
C LEU A 48 5.61 2.49 20.09
N LEU A 49 6.90 2.74 19.88
CA LEU A 49 7.90 1.69 19.95
C LEU A 49 7.87 1.06 21.34
N THR A 50 7.92 -0.27 21.37
CA THR A 50 7.88 -1.04 22.62
C THR A 50 9.25 -1.63 22.91
N GLU A 51 9.55 -1.91 24.18
CA GLU A 51 10.80 -2.58 24.57
C GLU A 51 10.98 -3.95 23.88
N ALA A 52 9.87 -4.60 23.49
CA ALA A 52 9.92 -5.85 22.73
C ALA A 52 10.54 -5.69 21.33
N GLY A 53 10.46 -4.50 20.72
CA GLY A 53 11.05 -4.21 19.41
C GLY A 53 12.54 -3.83 19.45
N ARG A 54 13.06 -3.43 20.61
CA ARG A 54 14.45 -2.98 20.81
C ARG A 54 15.53 -3.91 20.23
N PRO A 55 15.41 -5.25 20.27
CA PRO A 55 16.44 -6.13 19.71
C PRO A 55 16.50 -6.16 18.18
N VAL A 56 15.44 -5.72 17.48
CA VAL A 56 15.27 -5.88 16.03
C VAL A 56 15.03 -4.56 15.30
N ASP A 57 14.58 -3.52 16.00
CA ASP A 57 14.40 -2.19 15.44
C ASP A 57 15.75 -1.46 15.40
N ASP A 58 16.25 -1.24 14.19
CA ASP A 58 17.37 -0.33 13.96
C ASP A 58 16.84 1.11 13.91
N THR A 59 17.31 1.94 14.84
CA THR A 59 16.94 3.36 14.94
C THR A 59 18.01 4.29 14.40
N SER A 60 19.13 3.75 13.90
CA SER A 60 20.20 4.57 13.30
C SER A 60 19.68 5.35 12.09
N GLY A 61 19.93 6.66 12.06
CA GLY A 61 19.44 7.58 11.04
C GLY A 61 17.93 7.89 11.09
N VAL A 62 17.18 7.33 12.04
CA VAL A 62 15.76 7.63 12.29
C VAL A 62 15.48 7.87 13.79
N GLU A 63 16.46 8.43 14.50
CA GLU A 63 16.46 8.56 15.97
C GLU A 63 15.26 9.35 16.49
N GLY A 64 14.74 10.29 15.70
CA GLY A 64 13.54 11.08 16.04
C GLY A 64 12.21 10.36 15.78
N LYS A 65 12.22 9.14 15.23
CA LYS A 65 11.02 8.37 14.95
C LYS A 65 10.78 7.39 16.09
N HIS A 66 9.72 7.64 16.86
CA HIS A 66 9.38 6.85 18.06
C HIS A 66 8.10 6.03 17.93
N THR A 67 7.40 6.16 16.80
CA THR A 67 6.15 5.44 16.53
C THR A 67 6.29 4.55 15.31
N THR A 68 5.69 3.37 15.39
CA THR A 68 5.41 2.53 14.22
C THR A 68 4.07 2.94 13.65
N THR A 69 4.02 3.11 12.33
CA THR A 69 2.81 3.52 11.62
C THR A 69 2.34 2.37 10.74
N VAL A 70 1.08 1.98 10.93
CA VAL A 70 0.38 1.16 9.95
C VAL A 70 -0.31 2.10 8.97
N ALA A 71 -0.11 1.89 7.67
CA ALA A 71 -0.83 2.61 6.62
C ALA A 71 -1.63 1.62 5.76
N MET A 72 -2.89 1.96 5.47
CA MET A 72 -3.79 1.10 4.71
C MET A 72 -4.66 1.93 3.76
N ASP A 73 -4.87 1.39 2.58
CA ASP A 73 -5.71 1.95 1.52
C ASP A 73 -6.55 0.83 0.87
N PHE A 74 -7.79 1.17 0.48
CA PHE A 74 -8.74 0.35 -0.27
C PHE A 74 -9.18 1.03 -1.58
N GLY A 75 -8.23 1.68 -2.26
CA GLY A 75 -8.44 2.31 -3.56
C GLY A 75 -8.65 1.33 -4.71
N ARG A 76 -9.06 1.86 -5.86
CA ARG A 76 -9.12 1.16 -7.15
C ARG A 76 -8.18 1.88 -8.10
N ILE A 77 -7.41 1.13 -8.87
CA ILE A 77 -6.62 1.68 -9.98
C ILE A 77 -7.59 1.82 -11.17
N THR A 78 -7.87 3.05 -11.61
CA THR A 78 -8.76 3.33 -12.76
C THR A 78 -8.00 3.62 -14.04
#